data_AF-A0A5K7X9M2-F1
#
_entry.id   AF-A0A5K7X9M2-F1
#
_cell.length_a   1.000
_cell.length_b   1.000
_cell.length_c   1.000
_cell.angle_alpha   90.00
_cell.angle_beta   90.00
_cell.angle_gamma   90.00
#
_symmetry.space_group_name_H-M   'P 1'
#
loop_
_entity.id
_entity.type
_entity.pdbx_description
1 polymer ?
#
loop_
_entity_poly.entity_id
_entity_poly.type
_entity_poly.pdbx_seq_one_letter_code
_entity_poly.pdbx_strand_id
1 'polypeptide(L)' 'MEYHVYKDNAGEWRWRLLASNKKIVADSGEGYTAKADCLAGIKSVKGSSGADVVED' A
#
# COMPACT_ATOMS: atom_id res chain seq x y z
N MET A 1 -6.23 11.05 -4.75
CA MET A 1 -5.62 9.74 -4.43
C MET A 1 -5.15 9.79 -2.98
N GLU A 2 -5.48 8.78 -2.18
CA GLU A 2 -5.15 8.73 -0.75
C GLU A 2 -4.76 7.31 -0.32
N TYR A 3 -3.78 7.20 0.58
CA TYR A 3 -3.41 5.93 1.19
C TYR A 3 -4.24 5.72 2.46
N HIS A 4 -4.97 4.60 2.50
CA HIS A 4 -5.76 4.21 3.64
C HIS A 4 -5.07 3.06 4.38
N VAL A 5 -4.62 3.32 5.60
CA VAL A 5 -3.97 2.33 6.47
C VAL A 5 -4.97 1.81 7.47
N TYR A 6 -5.09 0.50 7.57
CA TYR A 6 -6.03 -0.15 8.49
C TYR A 6 -5.42 -1.43 9.06
N LYS A 7 -6.02 -1.91 10.16
CA LYS A 7 -5.70 -3.21 10.74
C LYS A 7 -6.80 -4.17 10.35
N ASP A 8 -6.46 -5.33 9.80
CA ASP A 8 -7.45 -6.34 9.44
C ASP A 8 -7.79 -7.27 10.62
N ASN A 9 -8.71 -8.21 10.40
CA ASN A 9 -9.24 -9.10 11.42
C ASN A 9 -8.21 -10.09 12.01
N ALA A 10 -7.16 -10.45 11.25
CA ALA A 10 -6.02 -11.22 11.72
C ALA A 10 -5.03 -10.39 12.56
N GLY A 11 -5.29 -9.08 12.69
CA GLY A 11 -4.45 -8.17 13.48
C GLY A 11 -3.22 -7.67 12.73
N GLU A 12 -3.16 -7.87 11.42
CA GLU A 12 -2.08 -7.35 10.57
C GLU A 12 -2.45 -5.94 10.07
N TRP A 13 -1.43 -5.12 9.83
CA TRP A 13 -1.56 -3.80 9.23
C TRP A 13 -1.52 -3.94 7.72
N ARG A 14 -2.46 -3.31 7.03
CA ARG A 14 -2.52 -3.26 5.58
C ARG A 14 -2.73 -1.83 5.10
N TRP A 15 -2.35 -1.57 3.87
CA TRP A 15 -2.61 -0.30 3.21
C TRP A 15 -3.26 -0.54 1.85
N ARG A 16 -4.08 0.43 1.43
CA ARG A 16 -4.64 0.49 0.09
C ARG A 16 -4.63 1.91 -0.44
N LEU A 17 -4.32 2.08 -1.71
CA LEU A 17 -4.39 3.34 -2.41
C LEU A 17 -5.76 3.48 -3.06
N LEU A 18 -6.47 4.53 -2.67
CA LEU A 18 -7.77 4.88 -3.24
C LEU A 18 -7.58 5.98 -4.27
N ALA A 19 -8.15 5.80 -5.46
CA ALA A 19 -8.28 6.85 -6.45
C ALA A 19 -9.36 7.87 -6.03
N SER A 20 -9.42 9.00 -6.74
CA SER A 20 -10.41 10.07 -6.44
C SER A 20 -11.87 9.59 -6.55
N ASN A 21 -12.11 8.49 -7.27
CA ASN A 21 -13.40 7.81 -7.37
C ASN A 21 -13.63 6.75 -6.28
N LYS A 22 -12.80 6.73 -5.22
CA LYS A 22 -12.82 5.76 -4.11
C LYS A 22 -12.59 4.30 -4.52
N LYS A 23 -12.15 4.04 -5.76
CA LYS A 23 -11.74 2.68 -6.17
C LYS A 23 -10.33 2.40 -5.69
N ILE A 24 -10.10 1.15 -5.30
CA ILE A 24 -8.77 0.66 -4.95
C ILE A 24 -7.97 0.51 -6.24
N VAL A 25 -6.78 1.10 -6.27
CA VAL A 25 -5.86 1.04 -7.42
C VAL A 25 -4.57 0.29 -7.10
N ALA A 26 -4.21 0.21 -5.82
CA ALA A 26 -3.10 -0.59 -5.33
C ALA A 26 -3.37 -0.97 -3.87
N ASP A 27 -2.76 -2.05 -3.42
CA ASP A 27 -2.79 -2.49 -2.03
C ASP A 27 -1.45 -3.09 -1.64
N SER A 28 -1.28 -3.37 -0.35
CA SER A 28 -0.03 -3.88 0.19
C SER A 28 0.33 -5.29 -0.29
N GLY A 29 -0.63 -6.07 -0.81
CA GLY A 29 -0.48 -7.49 -1.14
C GLY A 29 -0.38 -8.39 0.10
N GLU A 30 0.39 -7.96 1.10
CA GLU A 30 0.68 -8.68 2.33
C GLU A 30 0.27 -7.89 3.58
N GLY A 31 0.10 -8.60 4.70
CA GLY A 31 -0.14 -8.02 6.01
C GLY A 31 1.17 -7.76 6.75
N TYR A 32 1.30 -6.60 7.38
CA TYR A 32 2.46 -6.23 8.19
C TYR A 32 2.16 -6.41 9.68
N THR A 33 3.08 -6.99 10.46
CA THR A 33 2.88 -7.15 11.91
C THR A 33 2.89 -5.81 12.65
N ALA A 34 3.68 -4.83 12.18
CA ALA A 34 3.78 -3.51 12.78
C ALA A 34 3.36 -2.39 11.81
N LYS A 35 2.78 -1.33 12.38
CA LYS A 35 2.32 -0.15 11.63
C LYS A 35 3.48 0.57 10.94
N ALA A 36 4.66 0.55 11.55
CA ALA A 36 5.86 1.19 11.02
C ALA A 36 6.27 0.57 9.67
N ASP A 37 6.29 -0.76 9.58
CA ASP A 37 6.58 -1.50 8.34
C ASP A 37 5.55 -1.20 7.24
N CYS A 38 4.27 -1.13 7.62
CA CYS A 38 3.21 -0.74 6.69
C CYS A 38 3.43 0.69 6.12
N LEU A 39 3.81 1.65 6.97
CA LEU A 39 4.15 3.01 6.54
C LEU A 39 5.43 3.05 5.69
N ALA A 40 6.41 2.19 5.98
CA ALA A 40 7.62 2.04 5.19
C ALA A 40 7.30 1.51 3.78
N GLY A 41 6.42 0.51 3.66
CA GLY A 41 5.92 0.01 2.38
C GLY A 41 5.28 1.12 1.53
N ILE A 42 4.41 1.94 2.14
CA ILE A 42 3.83 3.11 1.45
C ILE A 42 4.92 4.09 1.00
N LYS A 43 5.94 4.34 1.82
CA LYS A 43 7.04 5.23 1.47
C LYS A 43 7.81 4.69 0.26
N SER A 44 8.05 3.39 0.19
CA SER A 44 8.68 2.73 -0.96
C SER A 44 7.85 2.91 -2.22
N VAL A 45 6.53 2.67 -2.17
CA VAL A 45 5.63 2.84 -3.32
C VAL A 45 5.53 4.30 -3.77
N LYS A 46 5.53 5.26 -2.84
CA LYS A 46 5.63 6.69 -3.21
C LYS A 46 6.95 7.01 -3.90
N GLY A 47 8.04 6.39 -3.47
CA GLY A 47 9.39 6.56 -4.03
C GLY A 47 9.61 5.86 -5.38
N SER A 48 8.81 4.85 -5.72
CA SER A 48 8.98 4.04 -6.94
C SER A 48 8.41 4.70 -8.20
N SER A 49 8.19 6.02 -8.19
CA SER A 49 7.63 6.77 -9.33
C SER A 49 8.49 6.69 -10.60
N GLY A 50 9.76 6.28 -10.48
CA GLY A 50 10.69 6.09 -11.59
C GLY A 50 11.17 4.65 -11.78
N ALA A 51 10.47 3.67 -11.21
CA ALA A 51 10.81 2.27 -11.45
C ALA A 51 10.45 1.87 -12.89
N ASP A 52 11.34 1.12 -13.55
CA ASP A 52 11.09 0.57 -14.88
C ASP A 52 9.92 -0.43 -14.88
N VAL A 53 9.15 -0.39 -15.95
CA VAL A 53 8.08 -1.36 -16.21
C VAL A 53 8.62 -2.43 -17.13
N VAL A 54 8.58 -3.68 -16.70
CA VAL A 54 9.01 -4.85 -17.48
C VAL A 54 7.81 -5.72 -17.83
N GLU A 55 7.80 -6.22 -19.05
CA GLU A 55 6.81 -7.17 -19.60
C GLU A 55 7.56 -8.47 -19.95
N ASP A 56 6.92 -9.64 -19.78
CA ASP A 56 7.49 -10.96 -20.14
C ASP A 56 7.36 -11.25 -21.64
#